data_AF-A0A845M767-F1
#
_entry.id   AF-A0A845M767-F1
#
_cell.length_a   1.000
_cell.length_b   1.000
_cell.length_c   1.000
_cell.angle_alpha   90.00
_cell.angle_beta   90.00
_cell.angle_gamma   90.00
#
_symmetry.space_group_name_H-M   'P 1'
#
loop_
_entity.id
_entity.type
_entity.pdbx_description
1 polymer ?
#
loop_
_entity_poly.entity_id
_entity_poly.type
_entity_poly.pdbx_seq_one_letter_code
_entity_poly.pdbx_strand_id
1 'polypeptide(L)'
;MFFMKPFAAWCALGLIGIAALAVSIDVSLFASLPDTPDVPAETLRLLVVVQPAVLMVVGVALGVGLSRRVGLRSWLTARLRGENARFPSPWMPLVAGVIGGILVAQGDLLFFRLYDGDMPANTLPGPAGAVAAL
;
A
#
# COMPACT_ATOMS: atom_id res chain seq x y z
N MET A 1 2.10 -28.57 1.77
CA MET A 1 3.09 -27.53 2.16
C MET A 1 3.49 -26.55 1.04
N PHE A 2 3.08 -26.79 -0.22
CA PHE A 2 3.54 -26.06 -1.42
C PHE A 2 2.95 -24.64 -1.60
N PHE A 3 1.82 -24.35 -0.93
CA PHE A 3 1.13 -23.07 -0.92
C PHE A 3 1.41 -22.27 0.37
N MET A 4 1.31 -22.91 1.53
CA MET A 4 1.38 -22.24 2.84
C MET A 4 2.73 -21.52 3.07
N LYS A 5 3.86 -22.14 2.71
CA LYS A 5 5.19 -21.53 2.88
C LYS A 5 5.36 -20.24 2.06
N PRO A 6 5.13 -20.23 0.73
CA PRO A 6 5.21 -19.00 -0.04
C PRO A 6 4.13 -17.99 0.35
N PHE A 7 2.91 -18.43 0.66
CA PHE A 7 1.85 -17.54 1.15
C PHE A 7 2.28 -16.80 2.43
N ALA A 8 2.74 -17.53 3.45
CA ALA A 8 3.19 -16.94 4.70
C ALA A 8 4.39 -16.00 4.52
N ALA A 9 5.35 -16.35 3.65
CA ALA A 9 6.51 -15.49 3.38
C ALA A 9 6.11 -14.16 2.71
N TRP A 10 5.22 -14.21 1.71
CA TRP A 10 4.72 -13.01 1.03
C TRP A 10 3.81 -12.18 1.93
N CYS A 11 2.98 -12.82 2.76
CA CYS A 11 2.20 -12.12 3.78
C CYS A 11 3.09 -11.45 4.82
N ALA A 12 4.16 -12.11 5.30
CA ALA A 12 5.09 -11.50 6.25
C ALA A 12 5.76 -10.25 5.65
N LEU A 13 6.20 -10.34 4.39
CA LEU A 13 6.77 -9.19 3.68
C LEU A 13 5.75 -8.06 3.49
N GLY A 14 4.51 -8.39 3.10
CA GLY A 14 3.43 -7.43 2.95
C GLY A 14 3.05 -6.76 4.28
N LEU A 15 3.02 -7.52 5.37
CA LEU A 15 2.73 -7.00 6.72
C LEU A 15 3.78 -6.00 7.21
N ILE A 16 5.06 -6.16 6.81
CA ILE A 16 6.08 -5.14 7.08
C ILE A 16 5.70 -3.81 6.41
N GLY A 17 5.24 -3.85 5.16
CA GLY A 17 4.75 -2.67 4.45
C GLY A 17 3.51 -2.06 5.09
N ILE A 18 2.55 -2.89 5.50
CA ILE A 18 1.35 -2.46 6.22
C ILE A 18 1.70 -1.85 7.58
N ALA A 19 2.67 -2.40 8.31
CA ALA A 19 3.14 -1.84 9.57
C ALA A 19 3.85 -0.49 9.37
N ALA A 20 4.69 -0.37 8.33
CA ALA A 20 5.31 0.90 7.96
C ALA A 20 4.24 1.95 7.61
N LEU A 21 3.25 1.57 6.81
CA LEU A 21 2.12 2.42 6.46
C LEU A 21 1.34 2.85 7.72
N ALA A 22 1.05 1.91 8.62
CA ALA A 22 0.38 2.21 9.88
C ALA A 22 1.16 3.28 10.65
N VAL A 23 2.48 3.15 10.78
CA VAL A 23 3.33 4.15 11.46
C VAL A 23 3.31 5.52 10.78
N SER A 24 3.21 5.56 9.45
CA SER A 24 3.31 6.79 8.65
C SER A 24 1.98 7.53 8.41
N ILE A 25 0.82 6.88 8.57
CA ILE A 25 -0.48 7.54 8.36
C ILE A 25 -0.74 8.55 9.48
N ASP A 26 -1.01 9.80 9.08
CA ASP A 26 -1.57 10.83 9.96
C ASP A 26 -3.10 10.69 10.01
N VAL A 27 -3.62 10.32 11.18
CA VAL A 27 -5.06 10.15 11.42
C VAL A 27 -5.75 11.44 11.85
N SER A 28 -5.01 12.52 12.10
CA SER A 28 -5.58 13.81 12.51
C SER A 28 -6.46 14.43 11.41
N LEU A 29 -6.17 14.16 10.14
CA LEU A 29 -6.99 14.55 8.98
C LEU A 29 -8.38 13.91 8.96
N PHE A 30 -8.55 12.75 9.59
CA PHE A 30 -9.85 12.10 9.69
C PHE A 30 -10.64 12.57 10.92
N ALA A 31 -9.96 13.04 11.97
CA ALA A 31 -10.59 13.60 13.16
C ALA A 31 -11.12 15.03 12.95
N SER A 32 -10.63 15.74 11.93
CA SER A 32 -11.05 17.10 11.60
C SER A 32 -12.24 17.19 10.64
N LEU A 33 -12.79 16.04 10.20
CA LEU A 33 -13.97 16.01 9.35
C LEU A 33 -15.24 16.37 10.16
N PRO A 34 -16.11 17.26 9.65
CA PRO A 34 -17.40 17.53 10.28
C PRO A 34 -18.25 16.24 10.26
N ASP A 35 -18.90 15.91 11.37
CA ASP A 35 -19.65 14.65 11.66
C ASP A 35 -18.81 13.39 11.96
N THR A 36 -17.55 13.51 12.38
CA THR A 36 -16.79 12.31 12.78
C THR A 36 -17.32 11.76 14.12
N PRO A 37 -17.76 10.49 14.18
CA PRO A 37 -18.06 9.85 15.46
C PRO A 37 -16.83 9.86 16.36
N ASP A 38 -17.03 10.06 17.66
CA ASP A 38 -15.98 10.22 18.67
C ASP A 38 -15.28 8.87 18.93
N VAL A 39 -14.41 8.48 17.99
CA VAL A 39 -13.74 7.19 17.94
C VAL A 39 -12.26 7.41 18.26
N PRO A 40 -11.65 6.60 19.14
CA PRO A 40 -10.23 6.72 19.47
C PRO A 40 -9.33 6.67 18.22
N ALA A 41 -8.29 7.50 18.18
CA ALA A 41 -7.37 7.61 17.04
C ALA A 41 -6.73 6.28 16.66
N GLU A 42 -6.50 5.40 17.64
CA GLU A 42 -5.98 4.05 17.51
C GLU A 42 -6.95 3.16 16.73
N THR A 43 -8.26 3.32 16.95
CA THR A 43 -9.30 2.56 16.26
C THR A 43 -9.45 3.03 14.83
N LEU A 44 -9.41 4.35 14.58
CA LEU A 44 -9.36 4.93 13.23
C LEU A 44 -8.14 4.42 12.45
N ARG A 45 -6.96 4.45 13.07
CA ARG A 45 -5.72 3.94 12.47
C ARG A 45 -5.82 2.47 12.12
N LEU A 46 -6.38 1.66 13.02
CA LEU A 46 -6.59 0.24 12.77
C LEU A 46 -7.58 0.02 11.61
N LEU A 47 -8.66 0.79 11.55
CA LEU A 47 -9.67 0.69 10.49
C LEU A 47 -9.07 1.01 9.10
N VAL A 48 -8.25 2.06 9.02
CA VAL A 48 -7.55 2.48 7.79
C VAL A 48 -6.53 1.41 7.34
N VAL A 49 -5.88 0.73 8.28
CA VAL A 49 -4.84 -0.28 8.00
C VAL A 49 -5.43 -1.64 7.67
N VAL A 50 -6.60 -1.98 8.22
CA VAL A 50 -7.26 -3.28 8.02
C VAL A 50 -7.67 -3.47 6.55
N GLN A 51 -8.22 -2.45 5.89
CA GLN A 51 -8.64 -2.56 4.49
C GLN A 51 -7.49 -2.94 3.53
N PRO A 52 -6.37 -2.21 3.48
CA PRO A 52 -5.24 -2.59 2.64
C PRO A 52 -4.61 -3.91 3.09
N ALA A 53 -4.65 -4.26 4.38
CA ALA A 53 -4.17 -5.55 4.86
C ALA A 53 -5.00 -6.72 4.30
N VAL A 54 -6.33 -6.62 4.31
CA VAL A 54 -7.22 -7.64 3.74
C VAL A 54 -6.98 -7.79 2.24
N LEU A 55 -6.92 -6.67 1.51
CA LEU A 55 -6.63 -6.68 0.07
C LEU A 55 -5.26 -7.32 -0.23
N MET A 56 -4.25 -7.00 0.58
CA MET A 56 -2.91 -7.59 0.47
C MET A 56 -2.95 -9.10 0.70
N VAL A 57 -3.63 -9.59 1.74
CA VAL A 57 -3.76 -11.04 1.99
C VAL A 57 -4.46 -11.75 0.84
N VAL A 58 -5.57 -11.19 0.32
CA VAL A 58 -6.30 -11.76 -0.82
C VAL A 58 -5.43 -11.75 -2.08
N GLY A 59 -4.75 -10.64 -2.37
CA GLY A 59 -3.84 -10.52 -3.50
C GLY A 59 -2.69 -11.52 -3.45
N VAL A 60 -2.10 -11.72 -2.27
CA VAL A 60 -1.05 -12.72 -2.05
C VAL A 60 -1.59 -14.14 -2.24
N ALA A 61 -2.78 -14.45 -1.71
CA ALA A 61 -3.42 -15.75 -1.90
C ALA A 61 -3.66 -16.06 -3.38
N LEU A 62 -4.23 -15.08 -4.11
CA LEU A 62 -4.45 -15.17 -5.55
C LEU A 62 -3.13 -15.31 -6.32
N GLY A 63 -2.12 -14.50 -6.02
CA GLY A 63 -0.82 -14.56 -6.68
C GLY A 63 -0.13 -15.90 -6.47
N VAL A 64 -0.08 -16.41 -5.25
CA VAL A 64 0.54 -17.71 -4.94
C VAL A 64 -0.27 -18.86 -5.56
N GLY A 65 -1.60 -18.77 -5.55
CA GLY A 65 -2.51 -19.78 -6.09
C GLY A 65 -2.49 -19.85 -7.62
N LEU A 66 -2.53 -18.70 -8.30
CA LEU A 66 -2.52 -18.62 -9.76
C LEU A 66 -1.12 -18.74 -10.35
N SER A 67 -0.05 -18.43 -9.60
CA SER A 67 1.32 -18.38 -10.15
C SER A 67 1.72 -19.59 -10.99
N ARG A 68 1.31 -20.80 -10.60
CA ARG A 68 1.58 -22.03 -11.36
C ARG A 68 0.79 -22.11 -12.67
N ARG A 69 -0.45 -21.62 -12.69
CA ARG A 69 -1.36 -21.72 -13.84
C ARG A 69 -1.02 -20.71 -14.94
N VAL A 70 -0.57 -19.52 -14.55
CA VAL A 70 -0.18 -18.45 -15.49
C VAL A 70 1.33 -18.42 -15.79
N GLY A 71 2.08 -19.42 -15.33
CA GLY A 71 3.52 -19.51 -15.60
C GLY A 71 4.38 -18.43 -14.92
N LEU A 72 3.85 -17.73 -13.92
CA LEU A 72 4.58 -16.70 -13.18
C LEU A 72 5.69 -17.35 -12.36
N ARG A 73 6.94 -17.07 -12.75
CA ARG A 73 8.14 -17.55 -12.06
C ARG A 73 8.64 -16.51 -11.08
N SER A 74 8.41 -16.76 -9.79
CA SER A 74 9.00 -15.98 -8.69
C SER A 74 10.12 -16.80 -8.05
N TRP A 75 11.29 -16.18 -7.87
CA TRP A 75 12.44 -16.83 -7.22
C TRP A 75 12.10 -17.27 -5.80
N LEU A 76 11.51 -16.38 -4.99
CA LEU A 76 11.16 -16.66 -3.59
C LEU A 76 10.16 -17.82 -3.51
N THR A 77 9.14 -17.78 -4.36
CA THR A 77 8.11 -18.83 -4.42
C THR A 77 8.71 -20.17 -4.86
N ALA A 78 9.58 -20.19 -5.87
CA ALA A 78 10.26 -21.40 -6.35
C ALA A 78 11.23 -21.97 -5.30
N ARG A 79 12.01 -21.11 -4.63
CA ARG A 79 12.92 -21.52 -3.55
C ARG A 79 12.18 -22.14 -2.37
N LEU A 80 11.08 -21.53 -1.93
CA LEU A 80 10.24 -22.04 -0.83
C LEU A 80 9.50 -23.34 -1.17
N ARG A 81 9.35 -23.63 -2.46
CA ARG A 81 8.80 -24.87 -3.00
C ARG A 81 9.84 -25.98 -3.16
N GLY A 82 11.11 -25.71 -2.86
CA GLY A 82 12.22 -26.67 -2.98
C GLY A 82 12.77 -26.80 -4.40
N GLU A 83 12.37 -25.91 -5.32
CA GLU A 83 12.90 -25.86 -6.67
C GLU A 83 14.30 -25.21 -6.66
N ASN A 84 15.17 -25.61 -7.59
CA ASN A 84 16.49 -25.01 -7.78
C ASN A 84 16.36 -23.61 -8.41
N ALA A 85 15.90 -22.66 -7.61
CA ALA A 85 15.74 -21.26 -7.98
C ALA A 85 17.05 -20.50 -7.73
N ARG A 86 17.69 -20.02 -8.79
CA ARG A 86 18.82 -19.08 -8.70
C ARG A 86 18.29 -17.66 -8.54
N PHE A 87 18.88 -16.89 -7.64
CA PHE A 87 18.49 -15.49 -7.42
C PHE A 87 18.55 -14.75 -8.76
N PRO A 88 17.57 -13.89 -9.09
CA PRO A 88 17.56 -13.18 -10.36
C PRO A 88 18.84 -12.38 -10.52
N SER A 89 19.69 -12.84 -11.45
CA SER A 89 20.86 -12.16 -11.93
C SER A 89 20.54 -11.69 -13.35
N PRO A 90 20.57 -10.38 -13.63
CA PRO A 90 21.09 -9.31 -12.79
C PRO A 90 20.07 -8.83 -11.72
N TRP A 91 20.58 -8.46 -10.54
CA TRP A 91 19.80 -7.87 -9.43
C TRP A 91 19.47 -6.38 -9.65
N MET A 92 20.09 -5.77 -10.67
CA MET A 92 19.89 -4.36 -11.07
C MET A 92 18.43 -3.96 -11.28
N PRO A 93 17.56 -4.74 -11.95
CA PRO A 93 16.16 -4.38 -12.12
C PRO A 93 15.40 -4.30 -10.79
N LEU A 94 15.77 -5.13 -9.82
CA LEU A 94 15.18 -5.11 -8.47
C LEU A 94 15.57 -3.83 -7.73
N VAL A 95 16.86 -3.48 -7.77
CA VAL A 95 17.37 -2.25 -7.15
C VAL A 95 16.83 -1.01 -7.86
N ALA A 96 16.78 -1.02 -9.19
CA ALA A 96 16.16 0.05 -9.97
C ALA A 96 14.67 0.21 -9.65
N GLY A 97 13.94 -0.89 -9.47
CA GLY A 97 12.53 -0.85 -9.07
C GLY A 97 12.34 -0.27 -7.66
N VAL A 98 13.18 -0.66 -6.71
CA VAL A 98 13.14 -0.11 -5.33
C VAL A 98 13.48 1.37 -5.33
N ILE A 99 14.58 1.77 -5.97
CA ILE A 99 15.00 3.17 -6.06
C ILE A 99 13.93 4.00 -6.79
N GLY A 100 13.42 3.50 -7.92
CA GLY A 100 12.36 4.15 -8.68
C GLY A 100 11.09 4.35 -7.85
N GLY A 101 10.66 3.32 -7.10
CA GLY A 101 9.52 3.43 -6.19
C GLY A 101 9.73 4.47 -5.09
N ILE A 102 10.94 4.54 -4.49
CA ILE A 102 11.29 5.56 -3.50
C ILE A 102 11.24 6.96 -4.13
N LEU A 103 11.78 7.14 -5.33
CA LEU A 103 11.78 8.43 -6.03
C LEU A 103 10.36 8.90 -6.37
N VAL A 104 9.50 7.99 -6.83
CA VAL A 104 8.08 8.30 -7.09
C VAL A 104 7.37 8.70 -5.81
N ALA A 105 7.57 7.95 -4.72
CA ALA A 105 6.97 8.28 -3.42
C ALA A 105 7.45 9.66 -2.90
N GLN A 106 8.73 9.98 -3.05
CA GLN A 106 9.27 11.30 -2.71
C GLN A 106 8.72 12.41 -3.61
N GLY A 107 8.54 12.13 -4.90
CA GLY A 107 7.93 13.06 -5.86
C GLY A 107 6.48 13.38 -5.50
N ASP A 108 5.70 12.37 -5.13
CA ASP A 108 4.32 12.53 -4.65
C ASP A 108 4.26 13.37 -3.37
N LEU A 109 5.16 13.10 -2.42
CA LEU A 109 5.30 13.86 -1.17
C LEU A 109 5.70 15.33 -1.41
N LEU A 110 6.60 15.57 -2.37
CA LEU A 110 7.01 16.90 -2.79
C LEU A 110 5.86 17.64 -3.48
N PHE A 111 5.13 16.96 -4.36
CA PHE A 111 3.97 17.50 -5.05
C PHE A 111 2.89 17.94 -4.06
N PHE A 112 2.57 17.09 -3.08
CA PHE A 112 1.60 17.41 -2.03
C PHE A 112 2.03 18.63 -1.22
N ARG A 113 3.31 18.72 -0.83
CA ARG A 113 3.85 19.89 -0.11
C ARG A 113 3.83 21.19 -0.94
N LEU A 114 4.04 21.11 -2.24
CA LEU A 114 4.01 22.27 -3.14
C LEU A 114 2.58 22.70 -3.46
N TYR A 115 1.62 21.76 -3.51
CA TYR A 115 0.23 22.04 -3.82
C TYR A 115 -0.58 22.53 -2.59
N ASP A 116 -0.33 21.96 -1.40
CA ASP A 116 -0.90 22.45 -0.13
C ASP A 116 -0.21 23.73 0.38
N GLY A 117 0.85 24.17 -0.27
CA GLY A 117 1.65 25.33 0.12
C GLY A 117 1.00 26.70 -0.10
N ASP A 118 -0.22 26.81 -0.65
CA ASP A 118 -0.85 28.12 -0.87
C ASP A 118 -2.38 28.09 -1.12
N MET A 119 -3.17 27.45 -0.25
CA MET A 119 -4.61 27.75 -0.17
C MET A 119 -5.14 27.73 1.28
N PRO A 120 -5.58 28.88 1.83
CA PRO A 120 -6.35 28.87 3.07
C PRO A 120 -7.65 28.08 2.85
N ALA A 121 -8.03 27.28 3.85
CA ALA A 121 -9.12 26.29 3.86
C ALA A 121 -10.55 26.81 3.60
N ASN A 122 -10.72 27.95 2.92
CA ASN A 122 -11.98 28.68 2.81
C ASN A 122 -12.48 28.86 1.36
N THR A 123 -11.87 28.25 0.33
CA THR A 123 -12.18 28.56 -1.08
C THR A 123 -12.44 27.37 -2.00
N LEU A 124 -12.75 26.18 -1.47
CA LEU A 124 -13.39 25.14 -2.29
C LEU A 124 -14.91 25.27 -2.14
N PRO A 125 -15.64 25.73 -3.19
CA PRO A 125 -17.08 25.51 -3.20
C PRO A 125 -17.28 23.99 -3.18
N GLY A 126 -17.88 23.48 -2.10
CA GLY A 126 -18.30 22.09 -2.05
C GLY A 126 -19.21 21.75 -3.25
N PRO A 127 -19.53 20.48 -3.50
CA PRO A 127 -20.39 20.08 -4.62
C PRO A 127 -21.75 20.82 -4.64
N ALA A 128 -22.18 21.41 -3.53
CA ALA A 128 -23.33 22.32 -3.45
C ALA A 128 -23.13 23.68 -4.17
N GLY A 129 -21.92 24.23 -4.19
CA GLY A 129 -21.61 25.50 -4.86
C GLY A 129 -21.46 25.38 -6.38
N ALA A 130 -21.12 24.20 -6.90
CA ALA A 130 -21.07 23.93 -8.34
C ALA A 130 -22.46 23.81 -8.98
N VAL A 131 -23.49 23.45 -8.21
CA VAL A 131 -24.87 23.33 -8.69
C VAL A 131 -25.61 24.67 -8.66
N ALA A 132 -25.19 25.61 -7.82
CA ALA A 132 -25.77 26.96 -7.76
C ALA A 132 -25.28 27.92 -8.86
N ALA A 133 -24.29 27.50 -9.66
CA ALA A 133 -23.69 28.29 -10.75
C ALA A 133 -24.12 27.82 -12.16
N LEU A 134 -25.09 26.90 -12.24
CA LEU A 134 -25.83 26.52 -13.44
C LEU A 134 -27.24 27.15 -13.37
#